data_AF-A0A1S8WNI6-F1
#
_entry.id   AF-A0A1S8WNI6-F1
#
_cell.length_a   1.000
_cell.length_b   1.000
_cell.length_c   1.000
_cell.angle_alpha   90.00
_cell.angle_beta   90.00
_cell.angle_gamma   90.00
#
_symmetry.space_group_name_H-M   'P 1'
#
loop_
_entity.id
_entity.type
_entity.pdbx_description
1 polymer ?
#
loop_
_entity_poly.entity_id
_entity_poly.type
_entity_poly.pdbx_seq_one_letter_code
_entity_poly.pdbx_strand_id
1 'polypeptide(L)'
;VVTYLIDVPILERPLLRSYERGCTPNPDVLCNRFVKFNFLAKKLLRVEGNSGSASADDQETPPVRVDAIATGHYCQTSFQTRPDGESCLLRSVDSVKDQTFWLSTISHKHLRHFMFPVGGLLKPVVKQIATDIGLSSIAKRR
;
A
#
# COMPACT_ATOMS: atom_id res chain seq x y z
N VAL A 1 1.57 -15.51 14.95
CA VAL A 1 1.74 -15.78 13.51
C VAL A 1 0.36 -16.12 12.99
N VAL A 2 -0.36 -15.12 12.48
CA VAL A 2 -1.71 -15.31 11.97
C VAL A 2 -1.57 -15.70 10.50
N THR A 3 -1.43 -17.00 10.27
CA THR A 3 -1.60 -17.67 9.00
C THR A 3 -3.09 -17.70 8.67
N TYR A 4 -3.64 -16.55 8.23
CA TYR A 4 -4.86 -16.57 7.44
C TYR A 4 -4.47 -16.52 5.97
N LEU A 5 -5.03 -17.48 5.26
CA LEU A 5 -4.84 -17.81 3.87
C LEU A 5 -5.25 -16.63 2.99
N ILE A 6 -4.34 -15.67 2.79
CA ILE A 6 -4.30 -14.99 1.50
C ILE A 6 -3.92 -16.10 0.53
N ASP A 7 -4.84 -16.46 -0.35
CA ASP A 7 -4.58 -17.39 -1.44
C ASP A 7 -3.25 -17.00 -2.09
N VAL A 8 -2.23 -17.81 -1.81
CA VAL A 8 -0.82 -17.61 -2.15
C VAL A 8 -0.53 -17.48 -3.68
N PRO A 9 -1.42 -17.89 -4.64
CA PRO A 9 -1.11 -17.80 -6.07
C PRO A 9 -0.80 -16.41 -6.62
N ILE A 10 -1.34 -15.35 -6.01
CA ILE A 10 -1.33 -14.01 -6.63
C ILE A 10 0.09 -13.44 -6.72
N LEU A 11 0.93 -13.70 -5.71
CA LEU A 11 2.32 -13.22 -5.65
C LEU A 11 3.33 -14.31 -5.98
N GLU A 12 3.08 -15.55 -5.53
CA GLU A 12 4.01 -16.67 -5.66
C GLU A 12 4.22 -17.09 -7.12
N ARG A 13 3.14 -17.23 -7.90
CA ARG A 13 3.24 -17.72 -9.29
C ARG A 13 4.02 -16.79 -10.21
N PRO A 14 3.80 -15.46 -10.22
CA PRO A 14 4.61 -14.54 -11.00
C PRO A 14 6.09 -14.57 -10.58
N LEU A 15 6.35 -14.65 -9.28
CA LEU A 15 7.71 -14.63 -8.74
C LEU A 15 8.50 -15.88 -9.15
N LEU A 16 7.95 -17.07 -8.90
CA LEU A 16 8.59 -18.34 -9.24
C LEU A 16 8.83 -18.46 -10.75
N ARG A 17 7.84 -18.11 -11.59
CA ARG A 17 8.01 -18.12 -13.05
C ARG A 17 9.09 -17.16 -13.55
N SER A 18 9.29 -16.02 -12.88
CA SER A 18 10.38 -15.11 -13.22
C SER A 18 11.74 -15.74 -12.92
N TYR A 19 11.90 -16.40 -11.77
CA TYR A 19 13.12 -17.13 -11.45
C TYR A 19 13.37 -18.30 -12.41
N GLU A 20 12.34 -19.09 -12.76
CA GLU A 20 12.43 -20.18 -13.74
C GLU A 20 12.95 -19.71 -15.11
N ARG A 21 12.72 -18.43 -15.46
CA ARG A 21 13.18 -17.81 -16.71
C ARG A 21 14.55 -17.12 -16.59
N GLY A 22 15.24 -17.27 -15.46
CA GLY A 22 16.52 -16.62 -15.19
C GLY A 22 16.42 -15.11 -14.94
N CYS A 23 15.22 -14.58 -14.66
CA CYS A 23 15.06 -13.20 -14.25
C CYS A 23 15.31 -13.04 -12.74
N THR A 24 15.67 -11.83 -12.32
CA THR A 24 15.75 -11.42 -10.90
C THR A 24 14.54 -10.52 -10.58
N PRO A 25 13.37 -11.09 -10.24
CA PRO A 25 12.18 -10.30 -9.94
C PRO A 25 12.34 -9.51 -8.63
N ASN A 26 11.61 -8.39 -8.51
CA ASN A 26 11.51 -7.65 -7.26
C ASN A 26 10.20 -7.98 -6.53
N PRO A 27 10.24 -8.75 -5.42
CA PRO A 27 9.03 -9.17 -4.72
C PRO A 27 8.28 -7.99 -4.06
N ASP A 28 8.97 -6.91 -3.69
CA ASP A 28 8.36 -5.75 -3.03
C ASP A 28 7.46 -4.96 -3.98
N VAL A 29 7.91 -4.74 -5.22
CA VAL A 29 7.09 -4.12 -6.29
C VAL A 29 5.82 -4.94 -6.53
N LEU A 30 5.96 -6.26 -6.62
CA LEU A 30 4.82 -7.17 -6.85
C LEU A 30 3.87 -7.20 -5.65
N CYS A 31 4.38 -7.21 -4.42
CA CYS A 31 3.58 -7.16 -3.20
C CYS A 31 2.77 -5.85 -3.12
N ASN A 32 3.39 -4.71 -3.41
CA ASN A 32 2.66 -3.43 -3.48
C ASN A 32 1.56 -3.50 -4.55
N ARG A 33 1.89 -3.98 -5.75
CA ARG A 33 0.92 -4.07 -6.86
C ARG A 33 -0.28 -4.95 -6.54
N PHE A 34 -0.03 -6.17 -6.06
CA PHE A 34 -1.07 -7.19 -6.00
C PHE A 34 -1.72 -7.32 -4.62
N VAL A 35 -0.96 -7.13 -3.55
CA VAL A 35 -1.45 -7.33 -2.19
C VAL A 35 -1.93 -6.01 -1.61
N LYS A 36 -1.02 -5.04 -1.42
CA LYS A 36 -1.33 -3.82 -0.65
C LYS A 36 -2.29 -2.87 -1.37
N PHE A 37 -2.13 -2.68 -2.67
CA PHE A 37 -2.91 -1.69 -3.43
C PHE A 37 -4.01 -2.31 -4.30
N ASN A 38 -4.14 -3.63 -4.33
CA ASN A 38 -5.19 -4.32 -5.07
C ASN A 38 -6.02 -5.20 -4.14
N PHE A 39 -5.51 -6.33 -3.65
CA PHE A 39 -6.29 -7.23 -2.79
C PHE A 39 -6.84 -6.54 -1.54
N LEU A 40 -5.99 -5.82 -0.78
CA LEU A 40 -6.40 -5.08 0.41
C LEU A 40 -7.41 -3.97 0.06
N ALA A 41 -7.16 -3.23 -1.03
CA ALA A 41 -8.05 -2.18 -1.51
C ALA A 41 -9.44 -2.75 -1.84
N LYS A 42 -9.51 -3.86 -2.58
CA LYS A 42 -10.75 -4.56 -2.93
C LYS A 42 -11.54 -5.01 -1.70
N LYS A 43 -10.85 -5.47 -0.66
CA LYS A 43 -11.48 -5.96 0.57
C LYS A 43 -12.00 -4.84 1.48
N LEU A 44 -11.32 -3.69 1.54
CA LEU A 44 -11.62 -2.64 2.52
C LEU A 44 -12.31 -1.40 1.94
N LEU A 45 -12.07 -1.02 0.69
CA LEU A 45 -12.58 0.24 0.15
C LEU A 45 -14.08 0.20 -0.14
N ARG A 46 -14.77 1.31 0.16
CA ARG A 46 -16.12 1.61 -0.33
C ARG A 46 -16.01 2.18 -1.73
N VAL A 47 -16.31 1.38 -2.75
CA VAL A 47 -16.31 1.82 -4.15
C VAL A 47 -17.63 1.40 -4.80
N GLU A 48 -18.26 2.31 -5.55
CA GLU A 48 -19.48 2.01 -6.31
C GLU A 48 -19.21 0.88 -7.34
N GLY A 49 -20.09 -0.11 -7.39
CA GLY A 49 -19.89 -1.33 -8.19
C GLY A 49 -19.20 -2.48 -7.45
N ASN A 50 -18.62 -2.21 -6.27
CA ASN A 50 -18.38 -3.23 -5.24
C ASN A 50 -19.67 -3.55 -4.45
N SER A 51 -20.81 -3.01 -4.92
CA SER A 51 -22.20 -3.41 -4.64
C SER A 51 -22.52 -4.81 -5.19
N GLY A 52 -21.56 -5.73 -5.14
CA GLY A 52 -21.92 -7.13 -5.13
C GLY A 52 -22.80 -7.32 -3.91
N SER A 53 -24.02 -7.81 -4.12
CA SER A 53 -24.61 -8.70 -3.15
C SER A 53 -23.49 -9.59 -2.61
N ALA A 54 -23.50 -9.84 -1.30
CA ALA A 54 -22.78 -10.98 -0.78
C ALA A 54 -23.24 -12.19 -1.59
N SER A 55 -22.51 -12.56 -2.64
CA SER A 55 -22.66 -13.87 -3.25
C SER A 55 -22.35 -14.83 -2.13
N ALA A 56 -23.26 -15.78 -1.89
CA ALA A 56 -23.24 -16.66 -0.73
C ALA A 56 -21.94 -17.48 -0.55
N ASP A 57 -21.04 -17.45 -1.53
CA ASP A 57 -19.70 -18.05 -1.50
C ASP A 57 -18.57 -17.13 -0.99
N ASP A 58 -18.79 -15.82 -0.82
CA ASP A 58 -17.78 -14.87 -0.29
C ASP A 58 -17.86 -14.81 1.26
N GLN A 59 -17.47 -15.90 1.92
CA GLN A 59 -17.54 -16.08 3.38
C GLN A 59 -16.68 -15.13 4.25
N GLU A 60 -15.88 -14.23 3.66
CA GLU A 60 -15.01 -13.32 4.42
C GLU A 60 -15.10 -11.89 3.88
N THR A 61 -16.29 -11.31 4.02
CA THR A 61 -16.43 -9.86 3.92
C THR A 61 -16.01 -9.25 5.27
N PRO A 62 -14.92 -8.44 5.33
CA PRO A 62 -14.47 -7.88 6.60
C PRO A 62 -15.55 -6.95 7.18
N PRO A 63 -15.69 -6.88 8.52
CA PRO A 63 -16.73 -6.08 9.19
C PRO A 63 -16.54 -4.56 8.99
N VAL A 64 -15.41 -4.15 8.42
CA VAL A 64 -15.04 -2.75 8.26
C VAL A 64 -14.90 -2.41 6.78
N ARG A 65 -15.44 -1.25 6.42
CA ARG A 65 -15.27 -0.59 5.13
C ARG A 65 -14.75 0.82 5.37
N VAL A 66 -13.82 1.28 4.53
CA VAL A 66 -13.13 2.57 4.67
C VAL A 66 -13.17 3.36 3.37
N ASP A 67 -13.06 4.68 3.48
CA ASP A 67 -13.04 5.58 2.32
C ASP A 67 -11.60 5.75 1.77
N ALA A 68 -10.60 5.54 2.63
CA ALA A 68 -9.18 5.59 2.28
C ALA A 68 -8.32 4.67 3.16
N ILE A 69 -7.16 4.29 2.65
CA ILE A 69 -6.16 3.45 3.35
C ILE A 69 -4.88 4.25 3.54
N ALA A 70 -4.41 4.39 4.78
CA ALA A 70 -3.11 5.00 5.07
C ALA A 70 -2.00 3.94 5.12
N THR A 71 -0.83 4.25 4.56
CA THR A 71 0.36 3.41 4.70
C THR A 71 1.58 4.26 5.09
N GLY A 72 2.56 3.63 5.73
CA GLY A 72 3.80 4.28 6.14
C GLY A 72 4.82 4.48 5.01
N HIS A 73 4.40 4.49 3.74
CA HIS A 73 5.32 4.68 2.63
C HIS A 73 5.79 6.13 2.55
N TYR A 74 7.09 6.30 2.31
CA TYR A 74 7.71 7.58 2.01
C TYR A 74 7.51 7.92 0.54
N CYS A 75 6.33 8.47 0.24
CA CYS A 75 5.93 9.01 -1.05
C CYS A 75 4.75 9.96 -0.82
N GLN A 76 4.34 10.70 -1.84
CA GLN A 76 3.19 11.59 -1.79
C GLN A 76 2.20 11.26 -2.92
N THR A 77 0.99 11.80 -2.83
CA THR A 77 0.04 11.78 -3.94
C THR A 77 -0.38 13.20 -4.31
N SER A 78 -0.72 13.41 -5.58
CA SER A 78 -1.32 14.67 -6.01
C SER A 78 -2.81 14.78 -5.70
N PHE A 79 -3.41 13.83 -4.97
CA PHE A 79 -4.86 13.81 -4.74
C PHE A 79 -5.34 15.10 -4.03
N GLN A 80 -4.57 15.60 -3.06
CA GLN A 80 -4.89 16.83 -2.33
C GLN A 80 -4.80 18.09 -3.20
N THR A 81 -3.91 18.10 -4.20
CA THR A 81 -3.67 19.28 -5.05
C THR A 81 -4.39 19.22 -6.39
N ARG A 82 -4.92 18.05 -6.77
CA ARG A 82 -5.64 17.79 -8.01
C ARG A 82 -6.86 16.89 -7.75
N PRO A 83 -7.88 17.38 -7.00
CA PRO A 83 -9.04 16.57 -6.62
C PRO A 83 -9.86 16.09 -7.82
N ASP A 84 -9.93 16.90 -8.89
CA ASP A 84 -10.69 16.59 -10.11
C ASP A 84 -9.86 15.87 -11.20
N GLY A 85 -8.58 15.55 -10.91
CA GLY A 85 -7.65 14.95 -11.85
C GLY A 85 -7.20 13.53 -11.44
N GLU A 86 -6.56 12.84 -12.39
CA GLU A 86 -5.89 11.57 -12.08
C GLU A 86 -4.80 11.78 -11.01
N SER A 87 -4.85 10.97 -9.95
CA SER A 87 -3.90 11.06 -8.84
C SER A 87 -2.54 10.51 -9.25
N CYS A 88 -1.50 11.34 -9.16
CA CYS A 88 -0.13 10.95 -9.46
C CYS A 88 0.64 10.54 -8.21
N LEU A 89 1.56 9.60 -8.39
CA LEU A 89 2.57 9.26 -7.37
C LEU A 89 3.67 10.32 -7.42
N LEU A 90 3.98 10.90 -6.27
CA LEU A 90 4.99 11.94 -6.10
C LEU A 90 6.08 11.46 -5.14
N ARG A 91 7.29 11.98 -5.30
CA ARG A 91 8.44 11.66 -4.43
C ARG A 91 8.23 12.17 -3.02
N SER A 92 8.85 11.49 -2.06
CA SER A 92 8.94 12.00 -0.68
C SER A 92 9.87 13.23 -0.61
N VAL A 93 9.66 14.05 0.42
CA VAL A 93 10.64 15.09 0.81
C VAL A 93 11.96 14.47 1.30
N ASP A 94 11.93 13.25 1.81
CA ASP A 94 13.12 12.50 2.22
C ASP A 94 13.62 11.68 1.03
N SER A 95 14.59 12.21 0.28
CA SER A 95 15.14 11.54 -0.90
C SER A 95 15.86 10.23 -0.59
N VAL A 96 16.36 10.06 0.64
CA VAL A 96 17.05 8.84 1.10
C VAL A 96 16.03 7.75 1.42
N LYS A 97 14.86 8.13 1.94
CA LYS A 97 13.77 7.21 2.23
C LYS A 97 12.72 7.11 1.13
N ASP A 98 12.85 7.84 0.04
CA ASP A 98 11.88 7.84 -1.07
C ASP A 98 11.59 6.41 -1.57
N GLN A 99 10.32 6.02 -1.51
CA GLN A 99 9.85 4.66 -1.84
C GLN A 99 9.07 4.61 -3.15
N THR A 100 9.05 5.69 -3.94
CA THR A 100 8.30 5.75 -5.20
C THR A 100 8.66 4.63 -6.18
N PHE A 101 9.92 4.20 -6.20
CA PHE A 101 10.36 3.05 -7.01
C PHE A 101 9.56 1.77 -6.70
N TRP A 102 9.32 1.47 -5.43
CA TRP A 102 8.55 0.29 -5.00
C TRP A 102 7.06 0.38 -5.32
N LEU A 103 6.56 1.58 -5.58
CA LEU A 103 5.16 1.88 -5.88
C LEU A 103 4.95 2.19 -7.38
N SER A 104 5.99 2.05 -8.20
CA SER A 104 6.01 2.45 -9.62
C SER A 104 4.96 1.77 -10.50
N THR A 105 4.42 0.62 -10.07
CA THR A 105 3.41 -0.14 -10.83
C THR A 105 1.97 0.07 -10.33
N ILE A 106 1.74 1.02 -9.44
CA ILE A 106 0.40 1.28 -8.88
C ILE A 106 -0.37 2.19 -9.82
N SER A 107 -1.63 1.83 -10.12
CA SER A 107 -2.48 2.64 -10.98
C SER A 107 -2.96 3.92 -10.29
N HIS A 108 -3.10 5.00 -11.06
CA HIS A 108 -3.67 6.28 -10.63
C HIS A 108 -5.04 6.13 -9.95
N LYS A 109 -5.87 5.20 -10.45
CA LYS A 109 -7.17 4.84 -9.87
C LYS A 109 -7.08 4.34 -8.43
N HIS A 110 -6.04 3.57 -8.09
CA HIS A 110 -5.85 3.14 -6.71
C HIS A 110 -5.27 4.28 -5.86
N LEU A 111 -4.31 5.06 -6.39
CA LEU A 111 -3.63 6.12 -5.62
C LEU A 111 -4.59 7.14 -4.98
N ARG A 112 -5.74 7.43 -5.60
CA ARG A 112 -6.74 8.35 -5.03
C ARG A 112 -7.34 7.89 -3.70
N HIS A 113 -7.28 6.60 -3.41
CA HIS A 113 -7.82 6.00 -2.18
C HIS A 113 -6.74 5.71 -1.13
N PHE A 114 -5.48 6.11 -1.38
CA PHE A 114 -4.37 5.86 -0.47
C PHE A 114 -3.78 7.17 0.07
N MET A 115 -3.48 7.15 1.37
CA MET A 115 -2.83 8.25 2.08
C MET A 115 -1.40 7.84 2.47
N PHE A 116 -0.47 8.81 2.39
CA PHE A 116 0.92 8.63 2.76
C PHE A 116 1.34 9.70 3.79
N PRO A 117 0.92 9.58 5.07
CA PRO A 117 1.07 10.65 6.06
C PRO A 117 2.52 11.06 6.34
N VAL A 118 3.47 10.14 6.14
CA VAL A 118 4.90 10.38 6.36
C VAL A 118 5.63 10.90 5.12
N GLY A 119 4.96 11.00 3.97
CA GLY A 119 5.57 11.41 2.71
C GLY A 119 6.16 12.81 2.71
N GLY A 120 5.60 13.70 3.54
CA GLY A 120 6.05 15.07 3.76
C GLY A 120 7.03 15.26 4.93
N LEU A 121 7.52 14.18 5.53
CA LEU A 121 8.39 14.23 6.70
C LEU A 121 9.73 13.55 6.45
N LEU A 122 10.81 14.09 7.01
CA LEU A 122 12.09 13.39 7.08
C LEU A 122 12.03 12.25 8.09
N LYS A 123 12.76 11.16 7.88
CA LYS A 123 12.81 10.02 8.81
C LYS A 123 13.16 10.42 10.25
N PRO A 124 14.13 11.32 10.51
CA PRO A 124 14.41 11.76 11.87
C PRO A 124 13.20 12.43 12.53
N VAL A 125 12.42 13.23 11.79
CA VAL A 125 11.19 13.86 12.29
C VAL A 125 10.15 12.82 12.68
N VAL A 126 9.95 11.79 11.83
CA VAL A 126 9.03 10.68 12.16
C VAL A 126 9.49 9.92 13.41
N LYS A 127 10.80 9.72 13.61
CA LYS A 127 11.35 9.10 14.82
C LYS A 127 11.18 9.98 16.06
N GLN A 128 11.31 11.31 15.90
CA GLN A 128 11.07 12.25 16.99
C GLN A 128 9.61 12.21 17.43
N ILE A 129 8.67 12.34 16.47
CA ILE A 129 7.22 12.22 16.74
C ILE A 129 6.92 10.91 17.47
N ALA A 130 7.46 9.79 17.01
CA ALA A 130 7.28 8.49 17.66
C ALA A 130 7.82 8.48 19.10
N THR A 131 8.96 9.13 19.36
CA THR A 131 9.52 9.25 20.71
C THR A 131 8.62 10.10 21.61
N ASP A 132 8.15 11.24 21.10
CA ASP A 132 7.33 12.21 21.83
C ASP A 132 5.98 11.63 22.27
N ILE A 133 5.37 10.76 21.45
CA ILE A 133 4.10 10.08 21.77
C ILE A 133 4.29 8.76 22.56
N GLY A 134 5.49 8.50 23.08
CA GLY A 134 5.77 7.32 23.90
C GLY A 134 6.09 6.03 23.14
N LEU A 135 6.23 6.07 21.81
CA LEU A 135 6.62 4.94 20.95
C LEU A 135 8.14 4.83 20.74
N SER A 136 8.92 5.15 21.78
CA SER A 136 10.39 5.18 21.74
C SER A 136 11.02 3.84 21.32
N SER A 137 10.41 2.71 21.69
CA SER A 137 10.90 1.38 21.30
C SER A 137 10.81 1.14 19.79
N ILE A 138 9.80 1.72 19.13
CA ILE A 138 9.61 1.68 17.67
C ILE A 138 10.59 2.64 16.99
N ALA A 139 10.77 3.85 17.54
CA ALA A 139 11.69 4.85 16.99
C ALA A 139 13.14 4.35 16.90
N LYS A 140 13.56 3.50 17.85
CA LYS A 140 14.91 2.91 17.88
C LYS A 140 15.13 1.78 16.87
N ARG A 141 14.07 1.21 16.28
CA ARG A 141 14.22 0.18 15.25
C ARG A 141 14.93 0.76 14.01
N ARG A 142 15.75 -0.08 13.39
CA ARG A 142 16.54 0.27 12.20
C ARG A 142 15.64 0.43 10.99
#